data_AF-A0A7K7R5H9-F1
#
_entry.id   AF-A0A7K7R5H9-F1
#
_cell.length_a   1.000
_cell.length_b   1.000
_cell.length_c   1.000
_cell.angle_alpha   90.00
_cell.angle_beta   90.00
_cell.angle_gamma   90.00
#
_symmetry.space_group_name_H-M   'P 1'
#
loop_
_entity.id
_entity.type
_entity.pdbx_description
1 polymer ?
#
loop_
_entity_poly.entity_id
_entity_poly.type
_entity_poly.pdbx_seq_one_letter_code
_entity_poly.pdbx_strand_id
1 'polypeptide(L)' 'VAKDLGLQLPELGDRGVRIVSEGRTQYFTLHGKTGHLVTAERIDREELCERVQQCLLRCELIVEEEM' A
#
# COMPACT_ATOMS: atom_id res chain seq x y z
N VAL A 1 3.55 3.97 8.58
CA VAL A 1 2.31 3.47 7.95
C VAL A 1 1.65 2.42 8.81
N ALA A 2 2.24 1.25 9.03
CA ALA A 2 1.69 0.22 9.94
C ALA A 2 1.30 0.76 11.32
N LYS A 3 2.24 1.43 11.99
CA LYS A 3 2.03 2.00 13.34
C LYS A 3 0.97 3.10 13.36
N ASP A 4 0.89 3.89 12.30
CA ASP A 4 -0.11 4.97 12.15
C ASP A 4 -1.52 4.39 11.94
N LEU A 5 -1.60 3.21 11.34
CA LEU A 5 -2.82 2.42 11.16
C LEU A 5 -3.15 1.52 12.37
N GLY A 6 -2.32 1.56 13.43
CA GLY A 6 -2.51 0.73 14.63
C GLY A 6 -2.15 -0.75 14.47
N LEU A 7 -1.48 -1.14 13.37
CA LEU A 7 -1.06 -2.51 13.11
C LEU A 7 0.29 -2.81 13.76
N GLN A 8 0.41 -3.95 14.47
CA GLN A 8 1.68 -4.37 15.03
C GLN A 8 2.52 -5.12 13.98
N LEU A 9 3.83 -4.88 13.97
CA LEU A 9 4.79 -5.55 13.08
C LEU A 9 4.71 -7.08 13.06
N PRO A 10 4.59 -7.79 14.20
CA PRO A 10 4.40 -9.23 14.19
C PRO A 10 3.11 -9.66 13.49
N GLU A 11 2.03 -8.89 13.63
CA GLU A 11 0.75 -9.17 12.96
C GLU A 11 0.87 -9.01 11.44
N LEU A 12 1.74 -8.12 10.94
CA LEU A 12 1.95 -7.90 9.51
C LEU A 12 2.77 -9.01 8.83
N GLY A 13 3.59 -9.74 9.60
CA GLY A 13 4.39 -10.86 9.10
C GLY A 13 3.61 -12.17 9.03
N ASP A 14 2.64 -12.36 9.93
CA ASP A 14 1.79 -13.56 10.02
C ASP A 14 0.48 -13.40 9.25
N ARG A 15 -0.07 -12.18 9.16
CA ARG A 15 -1.34 -11.92 8.47
C ARG A 15 -1.08 -11.56 7.01
N GLY A 16 -1.94 -12.07 6.11
CA GLY A 16 -1.95 -11.67 4.71
C GLY A 16 -2.29 -10.18 4.59
N VAL A 17 -1.27 -9.33 4.41
CA VAL A 17 -1.47 -7.89 4.26
C VAL A 17 -1.30 -7.53 2.80
N ARG A 18 -2.34 -6.94 2.20
CA ARG A 18 -2.32 -6.54 0.80
C ARG A 18 -2.80 -5.11 0.64
N ILE A 19 -2.06 -4.35 -0.14
CA ILE A 19 -2.43 -2.97 -0.49
C ILE A 19 -3.09 -2.99 -1.86
N VAL A 20 -4.25 -2.36 -1.98
CA VAL A 20 -5.03 -2.27 -3.21
C VAL A 20 -5.10 -0.81 -3.61
N SER A 21 -4.75 -0.50 -4.86
CA SER A 21 -4.91 0.84 -5.43
C SER A 21 -6.16 0.85 -6.32
N GLU A 22 -6.80 2.02 -6.50
CA GLU A 22 -7.80 2.17 -7.57
C GLU A 22 -7.12 1.89 -8.92
N GLY A 23 -7.31 0.68 -9.46
CA GLY A 23 -6.66 0.19 -10.67
C GLY A 23 -6.36 -1.31 -10.62
N ARG A 24 -5.74 -1.84 -11.69
CA ARG A 24 -5.26 -3.23 -11.72
C ARG A 24 -3.86 -3.38 -11.12
N THR A 25 -3.10 -2.30 -11.00
CA THR A 25 -1.68 -2.34 -10.65
C THR A 25 -1.48 -2.00 -9.18
N GLN A 26 -0.74 -2.86 -8.46
CA GLN A 26 -0.33 -2.59 -7.09
C GLN A 26 0.96 -1.77 -7.10
N TYR A 27 0.83 -0.45 -7.00
CA TYR A 27 1.98 0.46 -6.95
C TYR A 27 2.76 0.41 -5.63
N PHE A 28 2.08 0.05 -4.55
CA PHE A 28 2.65 0.02 -3.21
C PHE A 28 2.49 -1.35 -2.57
N THR A 29 3.46 -1.71 -1.74
CA THR A 29 3.43 -2.88 -0.87
C THR A 29 3.90 -2.51 0.53
N LEU A 30 3.56 -3.32 1.52
CA LEU A 30 3.99 -3.11 2.89
C LEU A 30 5.17 -4.03 3.22
N HIS A 31 6.22 -3.46 3.81
CA HIS A 31 7.34 -4.26 4.27
C HIS A 31 7.01 -4.93 5.61
N GLY A 32 6.76 -6.24 5.61
CA GLY A 32 6.27 -6.98 6.79
C GLY A 32 7.13 -6.83 8.06
N LYS A 33 8.44 -6.62 7.94
CA LYS A 33 9.33 -6.47 9.12
C LYS A 33 9.32 -5.06 9.73
N THR A 34 9.02 -4.04 8.95
CA THR A 34 9.19 -2.64 9.37
C THR A 34 7.90 -1.84 9.30
N GLY A 35 6.87 -2.38 8.64
CA GLY A 35 5.58 -1.72 8.49
C GLY A 35 5.63 -0.44 7.65
N HIS A 36 6.71 -0.28 6.88
CA HIS A 36 6.87 0.83 5.95
C HIS A 36 6.19 0.50 4.62
N LEU A 37 5.53 1.52 4.06
CA LEU A 37 5.03 1.47 2.70
C LEU A 37 6.22 1.62 1.75
N VAL A 38 6.36 0.69 0.83
CA VAL A 38 7.41 0.71 -0.19
C VAL A 38 6.75 0.62 -1.56
N THR A 39 7.38 1.24 -2.56
CA THR A 39 6.93 1.15 -3.95
C THR A 39 7.27 -0.23 -4.50
N ALA A 40 6.25 -0.95 -4.98
CA ALA A 40 6.40 -2.27 -5.59
C ALA A 40 6.62 -2.18 -7.10
N GLU A 41 5.94 -1.23 -7.75
CA GLU A 41 5.97 -1.00 -9.18
C GLU A 41 6.35 0.45 -9.49
N ARG A 42 6.75 0.70 -10.74
CA ARG A 42 7.05 2.05 -11.22
C ARG A 42 5.76 2.88 -11.27
N ILE A 43 5.77 4.03 -10.60
CA ILE A 43 4.68 5.00 -10.61
C ILE A 43 4.99 6.04 -11.69
N ASP A 44 4.26 5.99 -12.80
CA ASP A 44 4.34 7.00 -13.83
C ASP A 44 3.26 8.07 -13.62
N ARG A 45 3.68 9.29 -13.28
CA ARG A 45 2.77 10.39 -12.98
C ARG A 45 1.96 10.81 -14.21
N GLU A 46 2.57 10.75 -15.40
CA GLU A 46 1.95 11.17 -16.65
C GLU A 46 0.91 10.14 -17.09
N GLU A 47 1.16 8.85 -16.86
CA GLU A 47 0.18 7.79 -17.10
C GLU A 47 -1.01 7.85 -16.12
N LEU A 48 -0.76 8.19 -14.85
CA LEU A 48 -1.78 8.15 -13.81
C LEU A 48 -2.63 9.41 -13.70
N CYS A 49 -2.01 10.57 -13.87
CA CYS A 49 -2.62 11.86 -13.60
C CYS A 49 -2.48 12.85 -14.75
N GLU A 50 -1.87 12.43 -15.87
CA GLU A 50 -1.68 13.23 -17.07
C GLU A 50 -1.05 14.60 -16.76
N ARG A 51 -1.88 15.65 -16.70
CA ARG A 51 -1.48 17.05 -16.51
C ARG A 51 -2.03 17.69 -15.23
N VAL A 52 -2.59 16.90 -14.32
CA VAL A 52 -3.15 17.42 -13.08
C VAL A 52 -2.03 17.97 -12.17
N GLN A 53 -2.21 19.20 -11.68
CA GLN A 53 -1.25 19.89 -10.81
C GLN A 53 -0.97 19.13 -9.49
N GLN A 54 -1.99 18.52 -8.90
CA GLN A 54 -1.86 17.64 -7.73
C GLN A 54 -2.39 16.24 -8.06
N CYS A 55 -1.48 15.27 -8.10
CA CYS A 55 -1.79 13.86 -8.32
C CYS A 55 -1.89 13.15 -6.97
N LEU A 56 -3.04 12.55 -6.68
CA LEU A 56 -3.28 11.79 -5.47
C LEU A 56 -3.56 10.33 -5.84
N LEU A 57 -2.77 9.42 -5.31
CA LEU A 57 -3.01 7.99 -5.40
C LEU A 57 -3.71 7.53 -4.12
N ARG A 58 -4.93 7.02 -4.27
CA ARG A 58 -5.67 6.40 -3.16
C ARG A 58 -5.33 4.92 -3.13
N CYS A 59 -4.96 4.45 -1.95
CA CYS A 59 -4.69 3.05 -1.70
C CYS A 59 -5.40 2.63 -0.44
N GLU A 60 -5.95 1.44 -0.47
CA GLU A 60 -6.58 0.77 0.64
C GLU A 60 -5.66 -0.34 1.13
N LEU A 61 -5.56 -0.48 2.44
CA LEU A 61 -4.79 -1.57 3.05
C LEU A 61 -5.79 -2.57 3.62
N ILE A 62 -5.71 -3.80 3.12
CA ILE A 62 -6.51 -4.93 3.58
C ILE A 62 -5.61 -5.79 4.45
N VAL A 63 -6.06 -6.05 5.68
CA VAL A 63 -5.45 -7.04 6.58
C VAL A 63 -6.39 -8.22 6.62
N GLU A 64 -5.95 -9.36 6.11
CA GLU A 64 -6.69 -10.60 6.29
C GLU A 64 -6.51 -11.06 7.74
N GLU A 65 -7.59 -11.08 8.52
CA GLU A 65 -7.62 -11.85 9.76
C GLU A 65 -7.93 -13.30 9.42
N GLU A 66 -6.99 -14.19 9.70
CA GLU A 66 -7.31 -15.61 9.82
C GLU A 66 -8.10 -15.79 11.12
N MET A 67 -9.33 -16.32 11.02
CA MET A 67 -10.21 -16.67 12.13
C MET A 67 -9.71 -17.88 12.89
#